data_AF-A0A067DVH5-F1
#
_entry.id   AF-A0A067DVH5-F1
#
_cell.length_a   1.000
_cell.length_b   1.000
_cell.length_c   1.000
_cell.angle_alpha   90.00
_cell.angle_beta   90.00
_cell.angle_gamma   90.00
#
_symmetry.space_group_name_H-M   'P 1'
#
loop_
_entity.id
_entity.type
_entity.pdbx_description
1 polymer ?
#
loop_
_entity_poly.entity_id
_entity_poly.type
_entity_poly.pdbx_seq_one_letter_code
_entity_poly.pdbx_strand_id
1 'polypeptide(L)'
;MSKRTHTTEVGSIACTDLSDLGAGKEGWLVNDPNLLCALDMHTIALANRYQTVIINWADPEGLVAKIRPELSPIASEYITAIEWLVFEEMRALAVGTSRGYFLVYDLKGDLVHRQLIHPGRILKLRVRGSRRDLTQDTAEEEVCVVMPGVLARFDGSEIQKMLQRWFQDSNSNFWDQKPKQRDSEDLENSYERLPHQLWNVSKYGPCADAAITGLMPPPLMEVQSSQRYFCAVTIGEDSVISAFRLSEDRSRSLVGAILSKVVPATFSTISSLSKMIWRSEQSPKKSEPKPQSFARGKVS
;
A
#
# COMPACT_ATOMS: atom_id res chain seq x y z
N MET A 1 -17.31 28.02 -36.04
CA MET A 1 -17.49 26.90 -35.08
C MET A 1 -16.14 26.26 -34.83
N SER A 2 -15.54 26.50 -33.65
CA SER A 2 -14.29 25.86 -33.24
C SER A 2 -14.61 24.45 -32.71
N LYS A 3 -14.12 23.42 -33.40
CA LYS A 3 -14.15 22.04 -32.90
C LYS A 3 -13.25 22.00 -31.67
N ARG A 4 -13.84 21.87 -30.47
CA ARG A 4 -13.10 21.54 -29.25
C ARG A 4 -12.54 20.13 -29.39
N THR A 5 -11.31 20.00 -29.83
CA THR A 5 -10.50 18.79 -29.66
C THR A 5 -10.20 18.65 -28.18
N HIS A 6 -11.04 17.91 -27.45
CA HIS A 6 -10.64 17.31 -26.17
C HIS A 6 -9.68 16.17 -26.49
N THR A 7 -8.45 16.47 -26.90
CA THR A 7 -7.38 15.48 -26.87
C THR A 7 -7.01 15.31 -25.41
N THR A 8 -7.52 14.25 -24.79
CA THR A 8 -6.91 13.72 -23.58
C THR A 8 -5.44 13.50 -23.93
N GLU A 9 -4.52 14.12 -23.20
CA GLU A 9 -3.10 13.91 -23.41
C GLU A 9 -2.80 12.46 -23.02
N VAL A 10 -2.65 11.59 -24.02
CA VAL A 10 -2.35 10.17 -23.80
C VAL A 10 -0.83 10.03 -23.82
N GLY A 11 -0.24 9.77 -22.65
CA GLY A 11 1.15 9.35 -22.57
C GLY A 11 1.30 7.91 -23.07
N SER A 12 2.33 7.64 -23.88
CA SER A 12 2.66 6.27 -24.31
C SER A 12 3.97 5.82 -23.66
N ILE A 13 3.93 4.67 -23.01
CA ILE A 13 5.14 3.97 -22.54
C ILE A 13 5.34 2.77 -23.47
N ALA A 14 6.49 2.71 -24.13
CA ALA A 14 6.86 1.62 -25.03
C ALA A 14 8.17 0.98 -24.57
N CYS A 15 8.12 -0.30 -24.23
CA CYS A 15 9.28 -1.09 -23.80
C CYS A 15 9.07 -2.55 -24.22
N THR A 16 10.11 -3.22 -24.71
CA THR A 16 10.02 -4.61 -25.17
C THR A 16 9.68 -5.58 -24.03
N ASP A 17 10.16 -5.31 -22.81
CA ASP A 17 9.90 -6.14 -21.63
C ASP A 17 8.42 -6.19 -21.20
N LEU A 18 7.61 -5.23 -21.65
CA LEU A 18 6.17 -5.22 -21.38
C LEU A 18 5.44 -6.42 -22.02
N SER A 19 5.96 -6.97 -23.11
CA SER A 19 5.40 -8.17 -23.74
C SER A 19 5.40 -9.36 -22.78
N ASP A 20 6.42 -9.47 -21.92
CA ASP A 20 6.50 -10.53 -20.91
C ASP A 20 5.51 -10.34 -19.76
N LEU A 21 4.88 -9.17 -19.65
CA LEU A 21 3.79 -8.85 -18.74
C LEU A 21 2.41 -8.94 -19.42
N GLY A 22 2.35 -9.37 -20.68
CA GLY A 22 1.10 -9.53 -21.44
C GLY A 22 0.71 -8.32 -22.28
N ALA A 23 1.59 -7.33 -22.46
CA ALA A 23 1.34 -6.22 -23.38
C ALA A 23 1.24 -6.68 -24.84
N GLY A 24 0.48 -5.93 -25.64
CA GLY A 24 0.24 -6.22 -27.07
C GLY A 24 -1.24 -6.36 -27.44
N LYS A 25 -2.15 -6.25 -26.46
CA LYS A 25 -3.61 -6.17 -26.69
C LYS A 25 -4.17 -4.92 -26.03
N GLU A 26 -5.18 -4.32 -26.64
CA GLU A 26 -5.89 -3.20 -26.03
C GLU A 26 -6.49 -3.62 -24.67
N GLY A 27 -6.36 -2.77 -23.66
CA GLY A 27 -6.88 -3.00 -22.32
C GLY A 27 -6.11 -4.02 -21.47
N TRP A 28 -4.96 -4.53 -21.90
CA TRP A 28 -4.18 -5.55 -21.16
C TRP A 28 -3.88 -5.16 -19.70
N LEU A 29 -3.59 -3.88 -19.44
CA LEU A 29 -3.31 -3.34 -18.11
C LEU A 29 -4.50 -3.44 -17.14
N VAL A 30 -5.73 -3.41 -17.68
CA VAL A 30 -6.99 -3.42 -16.89
C VAL A 30 -7.62 -4.81 -16.86
N ASN A 31 -7.44 -5.58 -17.93
CA ASN A 31 -8.13 -6.84 -18.14
C ASN A 31 -7.41 -8.04 -17.50
N ASP A 32 -6.14 -7.92 -17.11
CA ASP A 32 -5.43 -8.97 -16.37
C ASP A 32 -5.51 -8.74 -14.85
N PRO A 33 -6.31 -9.54 -14.12
CA PRO A 33 -6.43 -9.41 -12.67
C PRO A 33 -5.17 -9.84 -11.91
N ASN A 34 -4.19 -10.48 -12.57
CA ASN A 34 -2.92 -10.88 -11.96
C ASN A 34 -1.81 -9.86 -12.18
N LEU A 35 -2.06 -8.83 -12.99
CA LEU A 35 -1.11 -7.76 -13.21
C LEU A 35 -1.21 -6.76 -12.06
N LEU A 36 -0.09 -6.55 -11.38
CA LEU A 36 0.05 -5.60 -10.30
C LEU A 36 0.70 -4.32 -10.84
N CYS A 37 0.31 -3.19 -10.27
CA CYS A 37 0.83 -1.88 -10.64
C CYS A 37 1.09 -1.06 -9.38
N ALA A 38 2.27 -0.45 -9.31
CA ALA A 38 2.61 0.57 -8.34
C ALA A 38 3.13 1.81 -9.08
N LEU A 39 2.62 2.99 -8.70
CA LEU A 39 2.94 4.27 -9.33
C LEU A 39 3.65 5.17 -8.33
N ASP A 40 4.75 5.75 -8.77
CA ASP A 40 5.47 6.84 -8.11
C ASP A 40 5.48 8.06 -9.05
N MET A 41 5.96 9.23 -8.61
CA MET A 41 5.90 10.50 -9.35
C MET A 41 6.52 10.45 -10.75
N HIS A 42 7.50 9.58 -10.97
CA HIS A 42 8.23 9.46 -12.24
C HIS A 42 8.39 8.02 -12.75
N THR A 43 7.90 7.04 -11.99
CA THR A 43 8.15 5.63 -12.28
C THR A 43 6.89 4.79 -12.11
N ILE A 44 6.78 3.75 -12.92
CA ILE A 44 5.77 2.70 -12.80
C ILE A 44 6.47 1.36 -12.61
N ALA A 45 6.02 0.57 -11.64
CA ALA A 45 6.37 -0.83 -11.52
C ALA A 45 5.16 -1.67 -11.92
N LEU A 46 5.37 -2.59 -12.87
CA LEU A 46 4.37 -3.54 -13.32
C LEU A 46 4.86 -4.95 -13.06
N ALA A 47 4.06 -5.77 -12.38
CA ALA A 47 4.45 -7.12 -12.03
C ALA A 47 3.39 -8.15 -12.43
N ASN A 48 3.84 -9.28 -12.95
CA ASN A 48 3.02 -10.48 -13.03
C ASN A 48 3.39 -11.42 -11.87
N ARG A 49 3.03 -12.71 -11.95
CA ARG A 49 3.33 -13.70 -10.91
C ARG A 49 4.81 -13.97 -10.66
N TYR A 50 5.70 -13.66 -11.61
CA TYR A 50 7.08 -14.14 -11.61
C TYR A 50 8.13 -13.05 -11.81
N GLN A 51 7.75 -11.89 -12.33
CA GLN A 51 8.68 -10.81 -12.59
C GLN A 51 8.02 -9.44 -12.45
N THR A 52 8.86 -8.44 -12.24
CA THR A 52 8.50 -7.03 -12.21
C THR A 52 9.35 -6.24 -13.20
N VAL A 53 8.73 -5.31 -13.90
CA VAL A 53 9.41 -4.34 -14.78
C VAL A 53 9.20 -2.95 -14.19
N ILE A 54 10.29 -2.25 -13.93
CA ILE A 54 10.29 -0.84 -13.52
C ILE A 54 10.55 0.00 -14.75
N ILE A 55 9.71 1.01 -14.96
CA ILE A 55 9.81 1.93 -16.09
C ILE A 55 9.82 3.35 -15.57
N ASN A 56 10.86 4.11 -15.92
CA ASN A 56 10.93 5.54 -15.69
C ASN A 56 10.33 6.25 -16.92
N TRP A 57 9.30 7.07 -16.71
CA TRP A 57 8.68 7.84 -17.80
C TRP A 57 9.21 9.28 -17.89
N ALA A 58 9.97 9.75 -16.90
CA ALA A 58 10.56 11.08 -16.90
C ALA A 58 11.87 11.15 -17.71
N ASP A 59 12.50 9.99 -17.92
CA ASP A 59 13.75 9.87 -18.68
C ASP A 59 13.58 8.83 -19.81
N PRO A 60 13.57 9.26 -21.10
CA PRO A 60 13.43 8.38 -22.26
C PRO A 60 14.60 7.39 -22.43
N GLU A 61 15.78 7.71 -21.88
CA GLU A 61 16.94 6.80 -21.82
C GLU A 61 17.01 6.05 -20.47
N GLY A 62 16.02 6.29 -19.61
CA GLY A 62 15.99 5.84 -18.23
C GLY A 62 15.97 4.32 -18.09
N LEU A 63 16.69 3.85 -17.08
CA LEU A 63 16.88 2.45 -16.73
C LEU A 63 15.54 1.69 -16.65
N VAL A 64 15.35 0.71 -17.52
CA VAL A 64 14.33 -0.33 -17.35
C VAL A 64 14.97 -1.43 -16.50
N ALA A 65 14.56 -1.53 -15.25
CA ALA A 65 15.00 -2.62 -14.38
C ALA A 65 14.01 -3.78 -14.46
N LYS A 66 14.53 -4.98 -14.67
CA LYS A 66 13.75 -6.21 -14.71
C LYS A 66 14.12 -7.08 -13.53
N ILE A 67 13.18 -7.25 -12.62
CA ILE A 67 13.36 -8.01 -11.40
C ILE A 67 12.72 -9.39 -11.59
N ARG A 68 13.50 -10.44 -11.35
CA ARG A 68 13.02 -11.83 -11.26
C ARG A 68 13.38 -12.38 -9.90
N PRO A 69 12.45 -12.33 -8.92
CA PRO A 69 12.73 -12.85 -7.60
C PRO A 69 13.03 -14.35 -7.64
N GLU A 70 13.88 -14.81 -6.73
CA GLU A 70 14.09 -16.23 -6.51
C GLU A 70 12.90 -16.79 -5.72
N LEU A 71 11.93 -17.30 -6.47
CA LEU A 71 10.69 -17.84 -5.94
C LEU A 71 10.78 -19.36 -5.87
N SER A 72 10.31 -19.97 -4.78
CA SER A 72 10.33 -21.42 -4.63
C SER A 72 9.42 -22.11 -5.67
N PRO A 73 9.96 -22.88 -6.63
CA PRO A 73 9.14 -23.57 -7.62
C PRO A 73 8.36 -24.73 -6.98
N ILE A 74 8.94 -25.38 -5.97
CA ILE A 74 8.32 -26.49 -5.24
C ILE A 74 7.08 -25.99 -4.48
N ALA A 75 7.18 -24.82 -3.85
CA ALA A 75 6.07 -24.24 -3.11
C ALA A 75 5.09 -23.47 -4.02
N SER A 76 5.31 -23.45 -5.34
CA SER A 76 4.55 -22.64 -6.30
C SER A 76 4.45 -21.18 -5.84
N GLU A 77 5.57 -20.61 -5.40
CA GLU A 77 5.62 -19.23 -4.92
C GLU A 77 5.44 -18.23 -6.07
N TYR A 78 4.72 -17.14 -5.84
CA TYR A 78 4.48 -16.09 -6.81
C TYR A 78 4.35 -14.72 -6.14
N ILE A 79 4.57 -13.66 -6.92
CA ILE A 79 4.38 -12.27 -6.51
C ILE A 79 2.89 -11.99 -6.31
N THR A 80 2.54 -11.36 -5.20
CA THR A 80 1.14 -11.08 -4.83
C THR A 80 0.86 -9.63 -4.48
N ALA A 81 1.88 -8.84 -4.19
CA ALA A 81 1.75 -7.41 -3.93
C ALA A 81 3.05 -6.69 -4.34
N ILE A 82 2.93 -5.46 -4.80
CA ILE A 82 4.05 -4.53 -5.01
C ILE A 82 3.64 -3.15 -4.48
N GLU A 83 4.59 -2.39 -3.95
CA GLU A 83 4.37 -1.00 -3.52
C GLU A 83 5.69 -0.24 -3.50
N TRP A 84 5.64 1.07 -3.76
CA TRP A 84 6.82 1.92 -3.72
C TRP A 84 7.18 2.33 -2.30
N LEU A 85 8.44 2.11 -1.93
CA LEU A 85 9.05 2.66 -0.73
C LEU A 85 9.76 3.97 -1.11
N VAL A 86 9.18 5.10 -0.73
CA VAL A 86 9.73 6.44 -1.03
C VAL A 86 10.08 7.12 0.29
N PHE A 87 11.37 7.28 0.56
CA PHE A 87 11.91 7.85 1.79
C PHE A 87 12.89 8.98 1.45
N GLU A 88 12.45 10.23 1.58
CA GLU A 88 13.21 11.41 1.16
C GLU A 88 13.73 11.29 -0.29
N GLU A 89 15.02 11.03 -0.47
CA GLU A 89 15.67 10.87 -1.78
C GLU A 89 15.84 9.40 -2.20
N MET A 90 15.60 8.45 -1.30
CA MET A 90 15.74 7.02 -1.56
C MET A 90 14.43 6.43 -2.07
N ARG A 91 14.55 5.56 -3.07
CA ARG A 91 13.42 4.83 -3.64
C ARG A 91 13.79 3.36 -3.77
N ALA A 92 12.85 2.51 -3.37
CA ALA A 92 12.96 1.07 -3.51
C ALA A 92 11.57 0.48 -3.80
N LEU A 93 11.55 -0.69 -4.42
CA LEU A 93 10.33 -1.43 -4.68
C LEU A 93 10.16 -2.51 -3.61
N ALA A 94 9.07 -2.46 -2.86
CA ALA A 94 8.66 -3.57 -2.00
C ALA A 94 7.84 -4.59 -2.80
N VAL A 95 8.12 -5.87 -2.59
CA VAL A 95 7.45 -7.00 -3.23
C VAL A 95 7.01 -7.99 -2.15
N GLY A 96 5.73 -8.35 -2.16
CA GLY A 96 5.16 -9.38 -1.30
C GLY A 96 4.87 -10.66 -2.08
N THR A 97 5.10 -11.81 -1.46
CA THR A 97 4.88 -13.12 -2.09
C THR A 97 3.70 -13.90 -1.49
N SER A 98 3.26 -14.92 -2.22
CA SER A 98 2.24 -15.89 -1.79
C SER A 98 2.67 -16.72 -0.58
N ARG A 99 3.97 -16.69 -0.20
CA ARG A 99 4.53 -17.44 0.91
C ARG A 99 4.78 -16.60 2.17
N GLY A 100 4.65 -15.28 2.06
CA GLY A 100 4.79 -14.37 3.20
C GLY A 100 6.12 -13.66 3.25
N TYR A 101 6.90 -13.74 2.17
CA TYR A 101 8.16 -13.02 2.05
C TYR A 101 7.91 -11.58 1.66
N PHE A 102 8.48 -10.68 2.44
CA PHE A 102 8.67 -9.28 2.12
C PHE A 102 10.06 -9.12 1.52
N LEU A 103 10.11 -8.66 0.28
CA LEU A 103 11.32 -8.42 -0.48
C LEU A 103 11.44 -6.91 -0.76
N VAL A 104 12.66 -6.38 -0.76
CA VAL A 104 12.95 -5.01 -1.16
C VAL A 104 14.00 -5.03 -2.25
N TYR A 105 13.71 -4.36 -3.36
CA TYR A 105 14.62 -4.20 -4.50
C TYR A 105 14.96 -2.74 -4.70
N ASP A 106 16.19 -2.45 -5.09
CA ASP A 106 16.55 -1.10 -5.52
C ASP A 106 16.09 -0.84 -6.97
N LEU A 107 16.33 0.38 -7.46
CA LEU A 107 15.94 0.77 -8.82
C LEU A 107 16.76 0.08 -9.93
N LYS A 108 17.89 -0.57 -9.60
CA LYS A 108 18.68 -1.36 -10.55
C LYS A 108 18.16 -2.80 -10.65
N GLY A 109 17.30 -3.19 -9.71
CA GLY A 109 16.73 -4.53 -9.62
C GLY A 109 17.53 -5.47 -8.72
N ASP A 110 18.48 -4.94 -7.95
CA ASP A 110 19.25 -5.71 -6.99
C ASP A 110 18.42 -5.95 -5.72
N LEU A 111 18.48 -7.18 -5.18
CA LEU A 111 17.79 -7.54 -3.95
C LEU A 111 18.50 -6.89 -2.75
N VAL A 112 17.81 -5.98 -2.08
CA VAL A 112 18.28 -5.30 -0.87
C VAL A 112 17.95 -6.09 0.39
N HIS A 113 16.72 -6.62 0.46
CA HIS A 113 16.24 -7.31 1.66
C HIS A 113 15.26 -8.44 1.33
N ARG A 114 15.31 -9.51 2.12
CA ARG A 114 14.37 -10.63 2.05
C ARG A 114 14.04 -11.12 3.46
N GLN A 115 12.76 -11.16 3.82
CA GLN A 115 12.36 -11.61 5.15
C GLN A 115 10.98 -12.27 5.14
N LEU A 116 10.86 -13.42 5.80
CA LEU A 116 9.58 -14.05 6.09
C LEU A 116 8.88 -13.30 7.24
N ILE A 117 7.69 -12.76 6.98
CA ILE A 117 6.93 -11.99 7.96
C ILE A 117 6.03 -12.90 8.79
N HIS A 118 5.15 -13.62 8.08
CA HIS A 118 4.24 -14.59 8.64
C HIS A 118 3.92 -15.60 7.54
N PRO A 119 3.69 -16.89 7.86
CA PRO A 119 3.30 -17.86 6.85
C PRO A 119 2.01 -17.44 6.12
N GLY A 120 2.03 -17.48 4.79
CA GLY A 120 0.85 -17.26 3.95
C GLY A 120 0.98 -16.06 3.02
N ARG A 121 -0.04 -15.84 2.19
CA ARG A 121 0.01 -14.82 1.14
C ARG A 121 -0.01 -13.40 1.71
N ILE A 122 0.88 -12.55 1.21
CA ILE A 122 0.74 -11.09 1.35
C ILE A 122 -0.34 -10.61 0.40
N LEU A 123 -1.37 -9.97 0.95
CA LEU A 123 -2.51 -9.44 0.19
C LEU A 123 -2.19 -8.06 -0.38
N LYS A 124 -1.65 -7.17 0.45
CA LYS A 124 -1.26 -5.81 0.09
C LYS A 124 -0.08 -5.32 0.90
N LEU A 125 0.65 -4.39 0.32
CA LEU A 125 1.63 -3.56 0.99
C LEU A 125 1.05 -2.15 1.04
N ARG A 126 1.15 -1.47 2.19
CA ARG A 126 0.71 -0.09 2.34
C ARG A 126 1.85 0.74 2.90
N VAL A 127 2.17 1.82 2.22
CA VAL A 127 3.19 2.76 2.68
C VAL A 127 2.50 4.05 3.07
N ARG A 128 2.74 4.48 4.31
CA ARG A 128 2.31 5.78 4.80
C ARG A 128 3.56 6.65 4.88
N GLY A 129 3.68 7.56 3.92
CA GLY A 129 4.73 8.58 3.93
C GLY A 129 4.36 9.76 4.82
N SER A 130 5.37 10.41 5.42
CA SER A 130 5.21 11.71 6.04
C SER A 130 5.14 12.75 4.93
N ARG A 131 3.93 13.16 4.53
CA ARG A 131 3.80 14.52 4.01
C ARG A 131 4.14 15.43 5.18
N ARG A 132 5.30 16.09 5.14
CA ARG A 132 5.71 17.10 6.12
C ARG A 132 4.77 18.31 6.01
N ASP A 133 3.51 18.13 6.38
CA ASP A 133 2.63 19.24 6.65
C ASP A 133 3.14 19.86 7.95
N LEU A 134 3.41 21.16 7.91
CA LEU A 134 4.03 22.01 8.94
C LEU A 134 3.32 22.03 10.31
N THR A 135 2.36 21.13 10.55
CA THR A 135 1.48 21.14 11.72
C THR A 135 1.49 19.85 12.54
N GLN A 136 2.21 18.79 12.15
CA GLN A 136 2.34 17.57 12.96
C GLN A 136 3.75 16.96 12.91
N ASP A 137 4.57 17.28 13.93
CA ASP A 137 5.93 16.75 14.18
C ASP A 137 5.98 15.24 14.51
N THR A 138 4.94 14.45 14.20
CA THR A 138 4.80 13.05 14.65
C THR A 138 4.25 12.09 13.58
N ALA A 139 4.34 12.46 12.30
CA ALA A 139 4.05 11.51 11.22
C ALA A 139 5.22 10.52 11.10
N GLU A 140 5.18 9.44 11.88
CA GLU A 140 6.07 8.29 11.66
C GLU A 140 5.72 7.67 10.30
N GLU A 141 6.74 7.48 9.46
CA GLU A 141 6.61 6.73 8.22
C GLU A 141 6.44 5.26 8.56
N GLU A 142 5.54 4.58 7.88
CA GLU A 142 5.19 3.20 8.22
C GLU A 142 4.96 2.38 6.97
N VAL A 143 5.42 1.13 7.02
CA VAL A 143 5.13 0.14 5.97
C VAL A 143 4.33 -0.99 6.59
N CYS A 144 3.11 -1.17 6.10
CA CYS A 144 2.21 -2.22 6.54
C CYS A 144 2.22 -3.39 5.56
N VAL A 145 2.32 -4.60 6.09
CA VAL A 145 2.13 -5.85 5.33
C VAL A 145 0.79 -6.44 5.74
N VAL A 146 -0.14 -6.49 4.79
CA VAL A 146 -1.49 -7.00 5.00
C VAL A 146 -1.55 -8.46 4.59
N MET A 147 -2.02 -9.31 5.50
CA MET A 147 -2.18 -10.75 5.30
C MET A 147 -3.56 -11.19 5.81
N PRO A 148 -4.05 -12.38 5.45
CA PRO A 148 -5.34 -12.87 5.93
C PRO A 148 -5.39 -12.88 7.46
N GLY A 149 -6.17 -11.96 8.04
CA GLY A 149 -6.35 -11.85 9.49
C GLY A 149 -5.13 -11.32 10.26
N VAL A 150 -4.08 -10.89 9.58
CA VAL A 150 -2.81 -10.46 10.19
C VAL A 150 -2.35 -9.15 9.57
N LEU A 151 -1.93 -8.22 10.42
CA LEU A 151 -1.33 -6.95 10.01
C LEU A 151 0.06 -6.87 10.63
N ALA A 152 1.09 -6.69 9.80
CA ALA A 152 2.44 -6.38 10.26
C ALA A 152 2.77 -4.90 9.99
N ARG A 153 3.55 -4.29 10.87
CA ARG A 153 4.09 -2.93 10.73
C ARG A 153 5.60 -2.96 10.80
N PHE A 154 6.21 -2.27 9.87
CA PHE A 154 7.59 -1.81 9.95
C PHE A 154 7.61 -0.31 10.24
N ASP A 155 8.56 0.08 11.09
CA ASP A 155 8.95 1.47 11.24
C ASP A 155 9.71 1.92 9.98
N GLY A 156 9.25 2.99 9.34
CA GLY A 156 9.85 3.54 8.14
C GLY A 156 11.30 3.99 8.37
N SER A 157 11.64 4.46 9.57
CA SER A 157 13.02 4.87 9.90
C SER A 157 14.00 3.70 9.89
N GLU A 158 13.56 2.50 10.26
CA GLU A 158 14.39 1.29 10.22
C GLU A 158 14.63 0.83 8.78
N ILE A 159 13.60 0.90 7.93
CA ILE A 159 13.74 0.63 6.49
C ILE A 159 14.64 1.68 5.84
N GLN A 160 14.48 2.96 6.20
CA GLN A 160 15.31 4.05 5.71
C GLN A 160 16.79 3.83 6.06
N LYS A 161 17.11 3.48 7.31
CA LYS A 161 18.49 3.15 7.73
C LYS A 161 19.07 1.99 6.93
N MET A 162 18.28 0.94 6.69
CA MET A 162 18.70 -0.21 5.88
C MET A 162 19.03 0.21 4.44
N LEU A 163 18.16 1.01 3.82
CA LEU A 163 18.39 1.54 2.47
C LEU A 163 19.62 2.45 2.41
N GLN A 164 19.81 3.32 3.41
CA GLN A 164 21.01 4.17 3.50
C GLN A 164 22.29 3.35 3.53
N ARG A 165 22.33 2.29 4.35
CA ARG A 165 23.47 1.36 4.41
C ARG A 165 23.70 0.70 3.05
N TRP A 166 22.65 0.16 2.42
CA TRP A 166 22.75 -0.45 1.09
C TRP A 166 23.34 0.48 0.04
N PHE A 167 22.86 1.73 -0.04
CA PHE A 167 23.35 2.68 -1.03
C PHE A 167 24.77 3.19 -0.73
N GLN A 168 25.14 3.30 0.56
CA GLN A 168 26.52 3.64 0.95
C GLN A 168 27.49 2.50 0.61
N ASP A 169 27.13 1.25 0.91
CA ASP A 169 27.93 0.06 0.60
C ASP A 169 28.07 -0.16 -0.90
N SER A 170 27.00 0.09 -1.66
CA SER A 170 27.02 -0.04 -3.12
C SER A 170 27.96 0.98 -3.77
N ASN A 171 28.08 2.16 -3.18
CA ASN A 171 28.98 3.21 -3.67
C ASN A 171 30.44 2.98 -3.26
N SER A 172 30.70 2.36 -2.11
CA SER A 172 32.06 2.00 -1.69
C SER A 172 32.61 0.79 -2.45
N ASN A 173 31.78 -0.23 -2.67
CA ASN A 173 32.14 -1.44 -3.42
C ASN A 173 32.31 -1.20 -4.93
N PHE A 174 31.91 -0.04 -5.46
CA PHE A 174 32.13 0.31 -6.87
C PHE A 174 33.63 0.33 -7.25
N TRP A 175 34.52 0.61 -6.29
CA TRP A 175 35.96 0.64 -6.52
C TRP A 175 36.65 -0.70 -6.23
N ASP A 176 36.02 -1.58 -5.45
CA ASP A 176 36.59 -2.85 -5.00
C ASP A 176 35.78 -4.06 -5.51
N GLN A 177 36.23 -4.60 -6.65
CA GLN A 177 36.03 -5.97 -7.15
C GLN A 177 34.78 -6.31 -7.98
N LYS A 178 35.00 -7.25 -8.92
CA LYS A 178 34.04 -7.84 -9.88
C LYS A 178 32.72 -8.26 -9.21
N PRO A 179 31.59 -8.16 -9.93
CA PRO A 179 30.29 -8.57 -9.42
C PRO A 179 30.31 -10.08 -9.17
N LYS A 180 30.46 -10.50 -7.92
CA LYS A 180 30.09 -11.84 -7.49
C LYS A 180 28.58 -11.83 -7.30
N GLN A 181 27.88 -12.69 -8.06
CA GLN A 181 26.57 -13.19 -7.67
C GLN A 181 26.68 -13.59 -6.20
N ARG A 182 26.04 -12.82 -5.31
CA ARG A 182 25.89 -13.21 -3.91
C ARG A 182 24.89 -14.34 -3.90
N ASP A 183 25.30 -15.51 -3.43
CA ASP A 183 24.43 -16.67 -3.32
C ASP A 183 23.25 -16.35 -2.39
N SER A 184 22.06 -16.81 -2.78
CA SER A 184 20.78 -16.61 -2.09
C SER A 184 20.81 -16.92 -0.59
N GLU A 185 21.61 -17.91 -0.19
CA GLU A 185 21.75 -18.38 1.18
C GLU A 185 22.58 -17.42 2.06
N ASP A 186 23.53 -16.69 1.47
CA ASP A 186 24.35 -15.70 2.20
C ASP A 186 23.58 -14.39 2.45
N LEU A 187 22.60 -14.07 1.60
CA LEU A 187 21.69 -12.92 1.76
C LEU A 187 20.61 -13.14 2.82
N GLU A 188 20.33 -14.40 3.19
CA GLU A 188 19.48 -14.71 4.35
C GLU A 188 20.12 -14.24 5.68
N ASN A 189 21.43 -13.91 5.65
CA ASN A 189 22.22 -13.50 6.82
C ASN A 189 22.90 -12.11 6.72
N SER A 190 22.92 -11.43 5.57
CA SER A 190 23.82 -10.28 5.40
C SER A 190 23.26 -8.91 5.81
N TYR A 191 21.93 -8.75 5.91
CA TYR A 191 21.31 -7.52 6.42
C TYR A 191 20.39 -7.86 7.60
N GLU A 192 20.57 -7.13 8.71
CA GLU A 192 19.85 -7.33 9.97
C GLU A 192 18.35 -7.46 9.72
N ARG A 193 17.72 -8.49 10.29
CA ARG A 193 16.28 -8.71 10.21
C ARG A 193 15.55 -7.44 10.66
N LEU A 194 14.75 -6.87 9.78
CA LEU A 194 13.97 -5.67 10.08
C LEU A 194 12.96 -5.96 11.22
N PRO A 195 13.01 -5.17 12.31
CA PRO A 195 12.06 -5.31 13.40
C PRO A 195 10.66 -4.95 12.91
N HIS A 196 9.67 -5.73 13.34
CA HIS A 196 8.28 -5.49 13.00
C HIS A 196 7.35 -5.89 14.15
N GLN A 197 6.24 -5.17 14.23
CA GLN A 197 5.10 -5.54 15.06
C GLN A 197 4.11 -6.37 14.24
N LEU A 198 3.41 -7.29 14.90
CA LEU A 198 2.45 -8.20 14.28
C LEU A 198 1.18 -8.23 15.13
N TRP A 199 0.02 -8.02 14.51
CA TRP A 199 -1.27 -8.07 15.18
C TRP A 199 -2.23 -8.99 14.44
N ASN A 200 -3.03 -9.72 15.22
CA ASN A 200 -4.16 -10.46 14.70
C ASN A 200 -5.37 -9.52 14.62
N VAL A 201 -5.88 -9.31 13.42
CA VAL A 201 -7.07 -8.48 13.14
C VAL A 201 -8.27 -9.32 12.68
N SER A 202 -8.17 -10.66 12.75
CA SER A 202 -9.16 -11.61 12.25
C SER A 202 -10.41 -11.76 13.13
N LYS A 203 -10.48 -11.02 14.25
CA LYS A 203 -11.55 -11.17 15.25
C LYS A 203 -12.96 -10.95 14.66
N TYR A 204 -13.07 -10.19 13.58
CA TYR A 204 -14.35 -9.82 12.97
C TYR A 204 -14.52 -10.28 11.52
N GLY A 205 -13.68 -11.19 11.04
CA GLY A 205 -13.79 -11.78 9.71
C GLY A 205 -12.50 -11.74 8.88
N PRO A 206 -12.56 -12.26 7.64
CA PRO A 206 -11.44 -12.22 6.72
C PRO A 206 -11.09 -10.76 6.37
N CYS A 207 -9.79 -10.46 6.33
CA CYS A 207 -9.26 -9.14 6.02
C CYS A 207 -8.80 -9.09 4.56
N ALA A 208 -9.43 -8.24 3.75
CA ALA A 208 -9.06 -8.01 2.35
C ALA A 208 -8.05 -6.87 2.19
N ASP A 209 -8.08 -5.89 3.10
CA ASP A 209 -7.15 -4.77 3.14
C ASP A 209 -7.00 -4.25 4.57
N ALA A 210 -5.88 -3.61 4.88
CA ALA A 210 -5.67 -2.94 6.14
C ALA A 210 -4.61 -1.85 6.03
N ALA A 211 -4.69 -0.85 6.89
CA ALA A 211 -3.68 0.19 7.02
C ALA A 211 -3.61 0.71 8.45
N ILE A 212 -2.42 1.14 8.86
CA ILE A 212 -2.27 1.95 10.07
C ILE A 212 -2.50 3.41 9.70
N THR A 213 -3.40 4.05 10.43
CA THR A 213 -3.79 5.45 10.21
C THR A 213 -3.06 6.42 11.13
N GLY A 214 -2.20 5.92 12.02
CA GLY A 214 -1.30 6.70 12.87
C GLY A 214 -1.37 6.32 14.34
N LEU A 215 -0.64 7.09 15.15
CA LEU A 215 -0.60 6.95 16.60
C LEU A 215 -1.92 7.41 17.24
N MET A 216 -2.38 6.64 18.22
CA MET A 216 -3.48 7.02 19.08
C MET A 216 -2.96 7.76 20.32
N PRO A 217 -3.69 8.79 20.79
CA PRO A 217 -3.38 9.39 22.07
C PRO A 217 -3.53 8.35 23.20
N PRO A 218 -2.75 8.47 24.29
CA PRO A 218 -2.89 7.60 25.44
C PRO A 218 -4.31 7.70 26.02
N PRO A 219 -4.86 6.61 26.58
CA PRO A 219 -6.13 6.66 27.28
C PRO A 219 -6.13 7.71 28.39
N LEU A 220 -7.28 8.38 28.62
CA LEU A 220 -7.43 9.48 29.57
C LEU A 220 -7.00 9.13 31.02
N MET A 221 -6.98 7.85 31.38
CA MET A 221 -6.57 7.35 32.70
C MET A 221 -5.15 6.77 32.74
N GLU A 222 -4.42 6.78 31.62
CA GLU A 222 -3.08 6.19 31.45
C GLU A 222 -2.05 7.26 31.03
N VAL A 223 -2.24 8.52 31.44
CA VAL A 223 -1.45 9.69 31.03
C VAL A 223 0.06 9.57 31.35
N GLN A 224 0.45 8.67 32.27
CA GLN A 224 1.85 8.37 32.60
C GLN A 224 2.38 7.07 31.97
N SER A 225 1.63 6.40 31.10
CA SER A 225 2.12 5.20 30.43
C SER A 225 3.09 5.58 29.30
N SER A 226 4.23 4.91 29.22
CA SER A 226 5.15 4.99 28.06
C SER A 226 4.63 4.19 26.85
N GLN A 227 3.33 3.85 26.83
CA GLN A 227 2.73 2.92 25.90
C GLN A 227 2.31 3.63 24.62
N ARG A 228 2.71 3.07 23.48
CA ARG A 228 2.25 3.51 22.17
C ARG A 228 1.12 2.62 21.68
N TYR A 229 0.09 3.29 21.17
CA TYR A 229 -1.05 2.65 20.55
C TYR A 229 -1.18 3.14 19.11
N PHE A 230 -1.51 2.24 18.20
CA PHE A 230 -1.75 2.53 16.80
C PHE A 230 -3.22 2.35 16.47
N CYS A 231 -3.73 3.21 15.60
CA CYS A 231 -5.05 3.04 15.00
C CYS A 231 -4.89 2.27 13.70
N ALA A 232 -5.46 1.07 13.61
CA ALA A 232 -5.53 0.33 12.36
C ALA A 232 -6.96 0.28 11.83
N VAL A 233 -7.11 0.39 10.53
CA VAL A 233 -8.37 0.21 9.83
C VAL A 233 -8.24 -1.03 8.94
N THR A 234 -9.23 -1.91 8.98
CA THR A 234 -9.32 -3.07 8.08
C THR A 234 -10.57 -2.99 7.23
N ILE A 235 -10.51 -3.61 6.07
CA ILE A 235 -11.62 -3.80 5.14
C ILE A 235 -11.81 -5.30 4.96
N GLY A 236 -13.00 -5.80 5.24
CA GLY A 236 -13.40 -7.18 5.02
C GLY A 236 -13.68 -7.49 3.55
N GLU A 237 -13.73 -8.76 3.19
CA GLU A 237 -14.12 -9.21 1.85
C GLU A 237 -15.56 -8.79 1.49
N ASP A 238 -16.42 -8.62 2.49
CA ASP A 238 -17.78 -8.12 2.41
C ASP A 238 -17.86 -6.57 2.46
N SER A 239 -16.73 -5.88 2.29
CA SER A 239 -16.59 -4.43 2.38
C SER A 239 -16.90 -3.83 3.77
N VAL A 240 -16.93 -4.63 4.82
CA VAL A 240 -17.06 -4.12 6.20
C VAL A 240 -15.78 -3.44 6.64
N ILE A 241 -15.90 -2.20 7.11
CA ILE A 241 -14.77 -1.43 7.65
C ILE A 241 -14.75 -1.56 9.17
N SER A 242 -13.60 -1.90 9.74
CA SER A 242 -13.39 -2.00 11.19
C SER A 242 -12.17 -1.20 11.62
N ALA A 243 -12.23 -0.57 12.80
CA ALA A 243 -11.14 0.17 13.40
C ALA A 243 -10.66 -0.48 14.71
N PHE A 244 -9.36 -0.53 14.90
CA PHE A 244 -8.70 -1.22 15.98
C PHE A 244 -7.69 -0.32 16.68
N ARG A 245 -7.66 -0.42 18.01
CA ARG A 245 -6.53 0.05 18.81
C ARG A 245 -5.54 -1.11 18.95
N LEU A 246 -4.33 -0.92 18.42
CA LEU A 246 -3.25 -1.89 18.46
C LEU A 246 -2.18 -1.43 19.45
N SER A 247 -1.83 -2.25 20.42
CA SER A 247 -0.73 -1.94 21.35
C SER A 247 0.60 -2.36 20.75
N GLU A 248 1.64 -1.57 20.94
CA GLU A 248 3.01 -1.97 20.62
C GLU A 248 3.50 -3.16 21.46
N ASP A 249 3.04 -3.26 22.72
CA ASP A 249 3.40 -4.32 23.64
C ASP A 249 2.68 -5.64 23.28
N ARG A 250 3.48 -6.65 22.91
CA ARG A 250 2.98 -7.99 22.53
C ARG A 250 2.22 -8.67 23.67
N SER A 251 2.54 -8.36 24.94
CA SER A 251 1.88 -8.96 26.11
C SER A 251 0.45 -8.46 26.31
N ARG A 252 0.10 -7.32 25.68
CA ARG A 252 -1.18 -6.63 25.83
C ARG A 252 -1.90 -6.44 24.51
N SER A 253 -1.71 -7.37 23.55
CA SER A 253 -2.45 -7.42 22.28
C SER A 253 -3.95 -7.76 22.50
N LEU A 254 -4.60 -7.08 23.44
CA LEU A 254 -6.03 -7.00 23.55
C LEU A 254 -6.48 -6.04 22.46
N VAL A 255 -6.94 -6.63 21.37
CA VAL A 255 -7.61 -5.94 20.27
C VAL A 255 -8.90 -5.33 20.82
N GLY A 256 -8.78 -4.12 21.39
CA GLY A 256 -9.89 -3.25 21.71
C GLY A 256 -10.42 -2.66 20.42
N ALA A 257 -11.47 -3.26 19.86
CA ALA A 257 -12.17 -2.66 18.72
C ALA A 257 -12.81 -1.36 19.18
N ILE A 258 -12.47 -0.25 18.53
CA ILE A 258 -13.28 0.96 18.62
C ILE A 258 -14.37 0.77 17.57
N LEU A 259 -15.47 0.11 17.97
CA LEU A 259 -16.61 -0.11 17.10
C LEU A 259 -17.33 1.22 16.85
N SER A 260 -16.91 2.00 15.87
CA SER A 260 -17.86 2.77 15.08
C SER A 260 -18.46 1.83 14.04
N LYS A 261 -19.45 1.02 14.46
CA LYS A 261 -20.40 0.43 13.51
C LYS A 261 -21.04 1.58 12.75
N VAL A 262 -20.60 1.88 11.53
CA VAL A 262 -21.40 2.67 10.60
C VAL A 262 -22.18 1.68 9.75
N VAL A 263 -23.49 1.83 9.88
CA VAL A 263 -24.60 0.97 9.47
C VAL A 263 -24.63 0.80 7.94
N PRO A 264 -25.13 -0.34 7.41
CA PRO A 264 -25.39 -0.47 5.97
C PRO A 264 -26.36 0.62 5.50
N ALA A 265 -25.96 1.35 4.47
CA ALA A 265 -26.80 2.16 3.58
C ALA A 265 -28.03 2.86 4.20
N THR A 266 -27.80 3.93 4.95
CA THR A 266 -28.61 5.15 4.82
C THR A 266 -27.66 6.33 4.67
N PHE A 267 -27.46 6.75 3.42
CA PHE A 267 -26.82 8.01 3.08
C PHE A 267 -27.47 9.14 3.89
N SER A 268 -26.69 9.82 4.72
CA SER A 268 -26.94 11.21 5.09
C SER A 268 -25.66 11.81 5.65
N THR A 269 -25.06 12.66 4.81
CA THR A 269 -24.42 13.91 5.22
C THR A 269 -23.13 13.80 6.03
N ILE A 270 -22.00 13.80 5.34
CA ILE A 270 -20.95 14.84 5.40
C ILE A 270 -20.08 14.65 4.14
N SER A 271 -20.44 15.36 3.07
CA SER A 271 -19.56 15.66 1.95
C SER A 271 -19.60 17.17 1.74
N SER A 272 -18.61 17.85 2.27
CA SER A 272 -18.34 19.29 2.13
C SER A 272 -16.83 19.36 2.39
N LEU A 273 -15.93 19.68 1.46
CA LEU A 273 -15.94 20.68 0.40
C LEU A 273 -14.98 20.20 -0.71
N SER A 274 -15.42 20.19 -1.97
CA SER A 274 -14.62 20.54 -3.15
C SER A 274 -15.39 20.26 -4.43
N LYS A 275 -16.18 21.25 -4.86
CA LYS A 275 -16.57 21.52 -6.25
C LYS A 275 -17.31 22.85 -6.28
N MET A 276 -16.55 23.92 -6.07
CA MET A 276 -16.96 25.25 -6.47
C MET A 276 -16.29 25.54 -7.82
N ILE A 277 -17.02 26.22 -8.70
CA ILE A 277 -16.71 26.54 -10.10
C ILE A 277 -17.21 25.48 -11.10
N TRP A 278 -18.53 25.52 -11.34
CA TRP A 278 -19.05 25.72 -12.70
C TRP A 278 -20.27 26.63 -12.61
N ARG A 279 -20.17 27.82 -13.22
CA ARG A 279 -21.33 28.70 -13.49
C ARG A 279 -22.00 28.21 -14.78
N SER A 280 -23.34 28.23 -14.79
CA SER A 280 -24.20 28.76 -15.86
C SER A 280 -25.44 27.87 -16.11
N GLU A 281 -26.57 28.39 -15.63
CA GLU A 281 -27.94 28.30 -16.14
C GLU A 281 -28.38 27.10 -17.00
N GLN A 282 -29.41 26.40 -16.49
CA GLN A 282 -30.67 26.19 -17.22
C GLN A 282 -31.78 25.83 -16.21
N SER A 283 -32.91 26.53 -16.30
CA SER A 283 -34.10 26.33 -15.48
C SER A 283 -34.95 25.14 -15.99
N PRO A 284 -35.57 24.38 -15.08
CA PRO A 284 -36.92 23.92 -15.35
C PRO A 284 -37.87 24.07 -14.16
N LYS A 285 -39.04 24.63 -14.52
CA LYS A 285 -40.37 24.62 -13.91
C LYS A 285 -40.57 23.89 -12.57
N LYS A 286 -41.10 24.65 -11.61
CA LYS A 286 -41.75 24.20 -10.36
C LYS A 286 -42.82 23.14 -10.64
N SER A 287 -42.80 22.06 -9.86
CA SER A 287 -43.99 21.29 -9.50
C SER A 287 -44.05 21.19 -7.98
N GLU A 288 -45.24 21.44 -7.42
CA GLU A 288 -45.52 21.52 -5.98
C GLU A 288 -45.40 20.16 -5.27
N PRO A 289 -45.02 20.16 -3.98
CA PRO A 289 -44.89 18.94 -3.19
C PRO A 289 -46.27 18.39 -2.78
N LYS A 290 -46.51 17.09 -3.00
CA LYS A 290 -47.67 16.39 -2.43
C LYS A 290 -47.45 16.12 -0.93
N PRO A 291 -48.44 16.43 -0.06
CA PRO A 291 -48.33 16.21 1.38
C PRO A 291 -48.46 14.73 1.75
N GLN A 292 -47.67 14.37 2.76
CA GLN A 292 -47.54 13.06 3.40
C GLN A 292 -48.84 12.64 4.11
N SER A 293 -49.24 11.38 3.97
CA SER A 293 -50.45 10.84 4.62
C SER A 293 -50.10 10.24 5.99
N PHE A 294 -50.62 10.81 7.06
CA PHE A 294 -50.69 10.19 8.40
C PHE A 294 -52.11 9.68 8.66
N ALA A 295 -52.22 8.44 9.16
CA ALA A 295 -53.30 7.88 10.01
C ALA A 295 -53.13 6.35 10.07
N ARG A 296 -53.43 5.59 11.13
CA ARG A 296 -53.95 5.80 12.48
C ARG A 296 -53.77 4.46 13.21
N GLY A 297 -53.55 4.48 14.53
CA GLY A 297 -53.62 3.28 15.37
C GLY A 297 -55.05 2.75 15.54
N LYS A 298 -55.17 1.44 15.81
CA LYS A 298 -56.36 0.80 16.38
C LYS A 298 -55.93 0.01 17.62
N VAL A 299 -56.62 0.30 18.72
CA VAL A 299 -56.67 -0.49 19.95
C VAL A 299 -57.74 -1.56 19.75
N SER A 300 -57.46 -2.79 20.19
CA SER A 300 -58.45 -3.80 20.56
C SER A 300 -57.85 -4.60 21.71
#